data_AF-A0A7W0RKI5-F1
#
_entry.id   AF-A0A7W0RKI5-F1
#
_cell.length_a   1.000
_cell.length_b   1.000
_cell.length_c   1.000
_cell.angle_alpha   90.00
_cell.angle_beta   90.00
_cell.angle_gamma   90.00
#
_symmetry.space_group_name_H-M   'P 1'
#
loop_
_entity.id
_entity.type
_entity.pdbx_description
1 polymer ?
#
loop_
_entity_poly.entity_id
_entity_poly.type
_entity_poly.pdbx_seq_one_letter_code
_entity_poly.pdbx_strand_id
1 'polypeptide(L)' 'MRFAREAADWVVFMDDGHVIEQGPPDEVFDRSEHQRTRRFLSRIESRG' A
#
# COMPACT_ATOMS: atom_id res chain seq x y z
N MET A 1 0.03 8.74 4.26
CA MET A 1 0.67 7.42 4.44
C MET A 1 1.77 7.37 5.51
N ARG A 2 2.07 8.47 6.25
CA ARG A 2 3.15 8.49 7.26
C ARG A 2 2.94 7.51 8.43
N PHE A 3 1.73 7.47 9.00
CA PHE A 3 1.43 6.60 10.13
C PHE A 3 1.67 5.10 9.85
N ALA A 4 1.15 4.59 8.73
CA ALA A 4 1.27 3.16 8.40
C ALA A 4 2.73 2.74 8.14
N ARG A 5 3.58 3.64 7.65
CA ARG A 5 5.02 3.38 7.46
C ARG A 5 5.79 3.32 8.77
N GLU A 6 5.37 4.08 9.78
CA GLU A 6 6.06 4.16 11.07
C GLU A 6 5.57 3.09 12.07
N ALA A 7 4.33 2.61 11.91
CA ALA A 7 3.67 1.77 12.90
C ALA A 7 3.50 0.29 12.50
N ALA A 8 3.68 -0.08 11.23
CA ALA A 8 3.39 -1.43 10.75
C ALA A 8 4.68 -2.19 10.39
N ASP A 9 4.76 -3.46 10.80
CA ASP A 9 5.76 -4.41 10.32
C ASP A 9 5.31 -5.11 9.02
N TRP A 10 4.00 -5.12 8.77
CA TRP A 10 3.37 -5.79 7.63
C TRP A 10 2.14 -5.03 7.14
N VAL A 11 1.95 -4.98 5.83
CA VAL A 11 0.85 -4.29 5.17
C VAL A 11 0.12 -5.27 4.26
N VAL A 12 -1.21 -5.15 4.24
CA VAL A 12 -2.07 -5.91 3.32
C VAL A 12 -2.94 -4.90 2.57
N PHE A 13 -2.82 -4.89 1.25
CA PHE A 13 -3.72 -4.18 0.36
C PHE A 13 -4.81 -5.13 -0.16
N MET A 14 -6.06 -4.75 0.06
CA MET A 14 -7.23 -5.52 -0.33
C MET A 14 -8.14 -4.73 -1.27
N ASP A 15 -8.76 -5.42 -2.22
CA ASP A 15 -9.76 -4.86 -3.11
C ASP A 15 -10.76 -5.95 -3.54
N ASP A 16 -12.03 -5.58 -3.72
CA ASP A 16 -13.16 -6.49 -4.00
C ASP A 16 -13.19 -7.74 -3.09
N GLY A 17 -12.82 -7.58 -1.81
CA GLY A 17 -12.79 -8.68 -0.83
C GLY A 17 -11.61 -9.65 -0.98
N HIS A 18 -10.63 -9.33 -1.82
CA HIS A 18 -9.45 -10.17 -2.05
C HIS A 18 -8.18 -9.45 -1.60
N VAL A 19 -7.19 -10.21 -1.13
CA VAL A 19 -5.83 -9.70 -0.93
C VAL A 19 -5.17 -9.59 -2.30
N ILE A 20 -4.80 -8.36 -2.65
CA ILE A 20 -4.16 -8.07 -3.94
C ILE A 20 -2.65 -8.01 -3.77
N GLU A 21 -2.17 -7.48 -2.65
CA GLU A 21 -0.73 -7.37 -2.38
C GLU A 21 -0.50 -7.34 -0.87
N GLN A 22 0.59 -7.93 -0.42
CA GLN A 22 0.97 -7.93 1.00
C GLN A 22 2.50 -8.04 1.14
N GLY A 23 3.04 -7.42 2.18
CA GLY A 23 4.49 -7.39 2.40
C GLY A 23 4.90 -6.39 3.49
N PRO A 24 6.21 -6.25 3.74
CA PRO A 24 6.74 -5.13 4.50
C PRO A 24 6.27 -3.78 3.92
N PRO A 25 6.15 -2.73 4.75
CA PRO A 25 5.67 -1.42 4.31
C PRO A 25 6.42 -0.87 3.09
N ASP A 26 7.74 -0.99 3.08
CA ASP A 26 8.62 -0.49 2.02
C ASP A 26 8.34 -1.20 0.69
N GLU A 27 8.04 -2.49 0.73
CA GLU A 27 7.67 -3.26 -0.46
C GLU A 27 6.30 -2.83 -0.98
N VAL A 28 5.30 -2.68 -0.10
CA VAL A 28 3.93 -2.34 -0.54
C VAL A 28 3.77 -0.86 -0.89
N PHE A 29 4.50 0.05 -0.25
CA PHE A 29 4.33 1.48 -0.47
C PHE A 29 5.33 2.07 -1.48
N ASP A 30 6.60 1.63 -1.48
CA ASP A 30 7.63 2.18 -2.37
C ASP A 30 7.91 1.30 -3.58
N ARG A 31 7.83 -0.03 -3.41
CA ARG A 31 8.21 -1.01 -4.44
C ARG A 31 7.06 -1.91 -4.87
N SER A 32 5.83 -1.43 -4.72
CA SER A 32 4.64 -2.22 -5.02
C SER A 32 4.76 -2.83 -6.41
N GLU A 33 4.45 -4.10 -6.55
CA GLU A 33 4.51 -4.84 -7.81
C GLU A 33 3.20 -4.72 -8.59
N HIS A 34 2.06 -4.62 -7.88
CA HIS A 34 0.75 -4.55 -8.50
C HIS A 34 0.35 -3.14 -8.94
N GLN A 35 -0.07 -2.99 -10.20
CA GLN A 35 -0.55 -1.71 -10.75
C GLN A 35 -1.76 -1.15 -9.98
N ARG A 36 -2.63 -2.03 -9.46
CA ARG A 36 -3.83 -1.64 -8.70
C ARG A 36 -3.46 -0.95 -7.38
N THR A 37 -2.50 -1.50 -6.65
CA THR A 37 -1.93 -0.91 -5.43
C THR A 37 -1.28 0.45 -5.72
N ARG A 38 -0.40 0.54 -6.75
CA ARG A 38 0.24 1.82 -7.14
C ARG A 38 -0.79 2.92 -7.45
N ARG A 39 -1.86 2.59 -8.18
CA ARG A 39 -2.95 3.53 -8.50
C ARG A 39 -3.72 3.96 -7.26
N PHE A 40 -3.92 3.07 -6.29
CA PHE A 40 -4.55 3.42 -5.03
C PHE A 40 -3.69 4.37 -4.22
N LEU A 41 -2.40 4.05 -4.03
CA LEU A 41 -1.45 4.86 -3.27
C LEU A 41 -1.31 6.27 -3.85
N SER A 42 -1.20 6.42 -5.18
CA SER A 42 -1.06 7.74 -5.81
C SER A 42 -2.24 8.68 -5.55
N ARG A 43 -3.46 8.15 -5.42
CA ARG A 43 -4.67 8.94 -5.10
C ARG A 43 -4.69 9.43 -3.65
N ILE A 44 -4.05 8.69 -2.76
CA ILE A 44 -4.01 9.00 -1.32
C ILE A 44 -2.87 9.97 -1.03
N GLU A 45 -1.75 9.83 -1.73
CA GLU A 45 -0.61 10.74 -1.62
C GLU A 45 -0.92 12.11 -2.24
N SER A 46 -1.70 12.19 -3.33
CA SER A 46 -2.08 13.48 -3.94
C SER A 46 -3.11 14.29 -3.13
N ARG A 47 -3.62 13.75 -2.03
CA ARG A 47 -4.58 14.40 -1.13
C ARG A 47 -3.95 14.79 0.22
N GLY A 48 -2.63 14.71 0.34
CA GLY A 48 -1.85 15.12 1.51
C GLY A 48 -1.33 16.55 1.41
#